data_AF-A0A519MBZ5-F1
#
_entry.id   AF-A0A519MBZ5-F1
#
_cell.length_a   1.000
_cell.length_b   1.000
_cell.length_c   1.000
_cell.angle_alpha   90.00
_cell.angle_beta   90.00
_cell.angle_gamma   90.00
#
_symmetry.space_group_name_H-M   'P 1'
#
loop_
_entity.id
_entity.type
_entity.pdbx_description
1 polymer ?
#
loop_
_entity_poly.entity_id
_entity_poly.type
_entity_poly.pdbx_seq_one_letter_code
_entity_poly.pdbx_strand_id
1 'polypeptide(L)'
;MTKKTILPLQLLVAPDKNDPAPLILYHGRNCPDGFGAALAAWLYYGDRAEYVGLDHGDISTVDDLPPVQGRAVYILDFSFAAEVMTAIDERAAKLVMLDHHKSAAEKLTGFACR
;
A
#
# COMPACT_ATOMS: atom_id res chain seq x y z
N MET A 1 -0.80 38.14 6.70
CA MET A 1 -0.15 36.95 6.10
C MET A 1 -0.53 35.74 6.93
N THR A 2 -1.56 35.01 6.51
CA THR A 2 -1.96 33.74 7.12
C THR A 2 -0.87 32.72 6.85
N LYS A 3 -0.21 32.24 7.92
CA LYS A 3 0.74 31.13 7.82
C LYS A 3 -0.04 29.94 7.25
N LYS A 4 0.22 29.57 6.00
CA LYS A 4 -0.18 28.28 5.45
C LYS A 4 0.44 27.23 6.36
N THR A 5 -0.41 26.55 7.13
CA THR A 5 -0.02 25.47 8.02
C THR A 5 0.73 24.46 7.17
N ILE A 6 2.01 24.28 7.47
CA ILE A 6 2.82 23.14 7.02
C ILE A 6 1.99 21.93 7.46
N LEU A 7 1.54 21.10 6.52
CA LEU A 7 0.88 19.83 6.85
C LEU A 7 1.63 19.18 8.01
N PRO A 8 0.97 18.55 9.00
CA PRO A 8 1.71 17.80 9.99
C PRO A 8 2.63 16.82 9.24
N LEU A 9 3.94 16.95 9.47
CA LEU A 9 4.98 16.07 8.93
C LEU A 9 4.83 14.61 9.41
N GLN A 10 3.82 14.33 10.22
CA GLN A 10 3.42 13.01 10.62
C GLN A 10 2.51 12.42 9.54
N LEU A 11 2.97 11.34 8.92
CA LEU A 11 2.11 10.39 8.26
C LEU A 11 0.94 10.06 9.21
N LEU A 12 -0.29 10.18 8.70
CA LEU A 12 -1.50 9.86 9.45
C LEU A 12 -1.58 8.38 9.85
N VAL A 13 -0.74 7.53 9.23
CA VAL A 13 -0.67 6.10 9.48
C VAL A 13 0.80 5.65 9.49
N ALA A 14 1.16 4.77 10.42
CA ALA A 14 2.50 4.20 10.55
C ALA A 14 2.45 2.66 10.57
N PRO A 15 3.52 1.97 10.17
CA PRO A 15 3.64 0.53 10.40
C PRO A 15 3.70 0.20 11.89
N ASP A 16 3.04 -0.88 12.29
CA ASP A 16 3.00 -1.38 13.67
C ASP A 16 3.46 -2.84 13.70
N LYS A 17 4.32 -3.19 14.66
CA LYS A 17 4.79 -4.58 14.85
C LYS A 17 3.66 -5.56 15.20
N ASN A 18 2.50 -5.07 15.61
CA ASN A 18 1.29 -5.84 15.91
C ASN A 18 0.28 -5.86 14.76
N ASP A 19 0.61 -5.30 13.60
CA ASP A 19 -0.25 -5.36 12.43
C ASP A 19 -0.63 -6.82 12.10
N PRO A 20 -1.92 -7.13 11.87
CA PRO A 20 -2.37 -8.51 11.70
C PRO A 20 -1.88 -9.08 10.37
N ALA A 21 -1.05 -10.12 10.43
CA ALA A 21 -0.51 -10.88 9.29
C ALA A 21 -0.18 -9.98 8.07
N PRO A 22 0.84 -9.10 8.16
CA PRO A 22 1.07 -8.09 7.13
C PRO A 22 1.26 -8.70 5.73
N LEU A 23 0.66 -8.05 4.73
CA LEU A 23 0.81 -8.36 3.32
C LEU A 23 1.46 -7.17 2.63
N ILE A 24 2.65 -7.37 2.08
CA ILE A 24 3.43 -6.35 1.38
C ILE A 24 3.35 -6.62 -0.12
N LEU A 25 2.57 -5.79 -0.81
CA LEU A 25 2.44 -5.77 -2.26
C LEU A 25 3.36 -4.67 -2.79
N TYR A 26 4.30 -5.01 -3.65
CA TYR A 26 5.29 -4.05 -4.14
C TYR A 26 5.49 -4.13 -5.65
N HIS A 27 5.91 -3.03 -6.27
CA HIS A 27 6.17 -3.01 -7.71
C HIS A 27 7.38 -3.90 -8.06
N GLY A 28 7.14 -4.90 -8.90
CA GLY A 28 8.05 -6.01 -9.13
C GLY A 28 9.09 -5.76 -10.22
N ARG A 29 8.87 -6.38 -11.38
CA ARG A 29 9.88 -6.69 -12.40
C ARG A 29 10.67 -5.46 -12.83
N ASN A 30 12.00 -5.56 -12.67
CA ASN A 30 12.95 -4.52 -13.04
C ASN A 30 12.67 -3.14 -12.40
N CYS A 31 12.02 -3.08 -11.23
CA CYS A 31 11.86 -1.85 -10.47
C CYS A 31 12.77 -1.81 -9.23
N PRO A 32 13.87 -1.02 -9.25
CA PRO A 32 14.69 -0.81 -8.07
C PRO A 32 13.97 -0.11 -6.91
N ASP A 33 13.00 0.76 -7.20
CA ASP A 33 12.27 1.51 -6.17
C ASP A 33 11.31 0.58 -5.41
N GLY A 34 10.46 -0.16 -6.12
CA GLY A 34 9.61 -1.20 -5.55
C GLY A 34 10.39 -2.26 -4.79
N PHE A 35 11.56 -2.71 -5.29
CA PHE A 35 12.44 -3.60 -4.55
C PHE A 35 13.01 -2.94 -3.27
N GLY A 36 13.42 -1.67 -3.34
CA GLY A 36 13.88 -0.91 -2.18
C GLY A 36 12.80 -0.73 -1.12
N ALA A 37 11.56 -0.48 -1.53
CA ALA A 37 10.41 -0.39 -0.65
C ALA A 37 10.10 -1.75 0.03
N ALA A 38 10.15 -2.84 -0.73
CA ALA A 38 10.01 -4.20 -0.19
C ALA A 38 11.13 -4.54 0.81
N LEU A 39 12.37 -4.15 0.53
CA LEU A 39 13.49 -4.32 1.45
C LEU A 39 13.29 -3.54 2.75
N ALA A 40 12.80 -2.30 2.70
CA ALA A 40 12.47 -1.53 3.90
C ALA A 40 11.38 -2.23 4.73
N ALA A 41 10.34 -2.75 4.08
CA ALA A 41 9.30 -3.54 4.74
C ALA A 41 9.85 -4.86 5.30
N TRP A 42 10.82 -5.50 4.65
CA TRP A 42 11.52 -6.69 5.15
C TRP A 42 12.34 -6.40 6.40
N LEU A 43 13.14 -5.33 6.39
CA LEU A 43 13.91 -4.90 7.56
C LEU A 43 13.01 -4.57 8.76
N TYR A 44 11.78 -4.11 8.51
CA TYR A 44 10.80 -3.86 9.56
C TYR A 44 10.08 -5.14 10.00
N TYR A 45 9.38 -5.85 9.12
CA TYR A 45 8.51 -6.96 9.52
C TYR A 45 9.21 -8.33 9.62
N GLY A 46 10.25 -8.56 8.83
CA GLY A 46 10.91 -9.87 8.69
C GLY A 46 9.91 -10.96 8.31
N ASP A 47 10.07 -12.16 8.88
CA ASP A 47 9.25 -13.34 8.58
C ASP A 47 7.78 -13.25 9.02
N ARG A 48 7.37 -12.13 9.63
CA ARG A 48 5.97 -11.90 10.03
C ARG A 48 5.08 -11.46 8.87
N ALA A 49 5.67 -11.02 7.77
CA ALA A 49 4.93 -10.54 6.61
C ALA A 49 5.10 -11.45 5.39
N GLU A 50 4.11 -11.41 4.51
CA GLU A 50 4.18 -11.98 3.17
C GLU A 50 4.55 -10.89 2.16
N TYR A 51 5.44 -11.19 1.22
CA TYR A 51 5.95 -10.23 0.25
C TYR A 51 5.62 -10.73 -1.16
N VAL A 52 4.86 -9.92 -1.92
CA VAL A 52 4.43 -10.27 -3.28
C VAL A 52 4.80 -9.15 -4.23
N GLY A 53 5.72 -9.46 -5.16
CA GLY A 53 6.08 -8.56 -6.26
C GLY A 53 5.04 -8.67 -7.37
N LEU A 54 4.52 -7.53 -7.81
CA LEU A 54 3.46 -7.42 -8.82
C LEU A 54 3.81 -6.38 -9.89
N ASP A 55 3.38 -6.65 -11.12
CA ASP A 55 3.50 -5.74 -12.25
C ASP A 55 2.12 -5.15 -12.63
N HIS A 56 2.13 -4.10 -13.45
CA HIS A 56 0.88 -3.53 -13.96
C HIS A 56 0.12 -4.55 -14.83
N GLY A 57 -1.13 -4.82 -14.46
CA GLY A 57 -2.02 -5.71 -15.22
C GLY A 57 -2.04 -7.16 -14.73
N ASP A 58 -1.23 -7.52 -13.73
CA ASP A 58 -1.23 -8.86 -13.16
C ASP A 58 -2.53 -9.19 -12.40
N ILE A 59 -3.19 -8.15 -11.87
CA ILE A 59 -4.34 -8.26 -10.98
C ILE A 59 -5.54 -7.60 -11.65
N SER A 60 -6.59 -8.38 -11.86
CA SER A 60 -7.87 -7.90 -12.41
C SER A 60 -8.92 -7.71 -11.31
N THR A 61 -8.86 -8.54 -10.27
CA THR A 61 -9.76 -8.51 -9.12
C THR A 61 -8.97 -8.73 -7.83
N VAL A 62 -9.55 -8.32 -6.69
CA VAL A 62 -8.94 -8.56 -5.37
C VAL A 62 -8.75 -10.05 -5.06
N ASP A 63 -9.51 -10.94 -5.72
CA ASP A 63 -9.42 -12.38 -5.49
C ASP A 63 -8.22 -13.01 -6.23
N ASP A 64 -7.55 -12.25 -7.10
CA ASP A 64 -6.26 -12.64 -7.70
C ASP A 64 -5.08 -12.44 -6.72
N LEU A 65 -5.29 -11.70 -5.62
CA LEU A 65 -4.30 -11.48 -4.57
C LEU A 65 -4.33 -12.60 -3.53
N PRO A 66 -3.25 -12.78 -2.74
CA PRO A 66 -3.35 -13.51 -1.48
C PRO A 66 -4.50 -12.97 -0.62
N PRO A 67 -5.11 -13.80 0.24
CA PRO A 67 -6.24 -13.37 1.06
C PRO A 67 -5.93 -12.06 1.80
N VAL A 68 -6.80 -11.06 1.66
CA VAL A 68 -6.63 -9.73 2.28
C VAL A 68 -7.48 -9.54 3.55
N GLN A 69 -8.46 -10.43 3.77
CA GLN A 69 -9.45 -10.29 4.84
C GLN A 69 -8.78 -10.18 6.22
N GLY A 70 -9.03 -9.08 6.92
CA GLY A 70 -8.55 -8.84 8.29
C GLY A 70 -7.04 -8.62 8.42
N ARG A 71 -6.30 -8.50 7.30
CA ARG A 71 -4.85 -8.26 7.31
C ARG A 71 -4.51 -6.78 7.29
N ALA A 72 -3.28 -6.45 7.63
CA ALA A 72 -2.68 -5.17 7.26
C ALA A 72 -2.03 -5.26 5.87
N VAL A 73 -2.61 -4.57 4.90
CA VAL A 73 -2.14 -4.56 3.52
C VAL A 73 -1.34 -3.28 3.25
N TYR A 74 -0.13 -3.45 2.74
CA TYR A 74 0.76 -2.38 2.29
C TYR A 74 0.93 -2.49 0.77
N ILE A 75 0.69 -1.40 0.05
CA ILE A 75 0.93 -1.28 -1.38
C ILE A 75 2.04 -0.25 -1.59
N LEU A 76 3.15 -0.67 -2.18
CA LEU A 76 4.39 0.11 -2.25
C LEU A 76 4.84 0.30 -3.70
N ASP A 77 5.08 1.55 -4.10
CA ASP A 77 5.60 1.96 -5.42
C ASP A 77 4.63 1.77 -6.60
N PHE A 78 3.34 1.54 -6.34
CA PHE A 78 2.28 1.54 -7.35
C PHE A 78 0.89 1.62 -6.71
N SER A 79 -0.14 1.62 -7.54
CA SER A 79 -1.54 1.47 -7.13
C SER A 79 -2.32 0.58 -8.08
N PHE A 80 -3.37 -0.06 -7.56
CA PHE A 80 -4.33 -0.80 -8.37
C PHE A 80 -5.42 0.13 -8.94
N ALA A 81 -6.26 -0.44 -9.81
CA ALA A 81 -7.51 0.20 -10.21
C ALA A 81 -8.42 0.47 -8.99
N ALA A 82 -9.27 1.48 -9.08
CA ALA A 82 -10.08 1.96 -7.96
C ALA A 82 -10.99 0.86 -7.38
N GLU A 83 -11.48 -0.05 -8.23
CA GLU A 83 -12.33 -1.17 -7.84
C GLU A 83 -11.58 -2.16 -6.94
N VAL A 84 -10.34 -2.49 -7.29
CA VAL A 84 -9.47 -3.37 -6.49
C VAL A 84 -9.07 -2.66 -5.19
N MET A 85 -8.69 -1.38 -5.26
CA MET A 85 -8.38 -0.58 -4.07
C MET A 85 -9.55 -0.55 -3.08
N THR A 86 -10.78 -0.39 -3.59
CA THR A 86 -12.00 -0.33 -2.76
C THR A 86 -12.26 -1.67 -2.10
N ALA A 87 -12.16 -2.76 -2.87
CA ALA A 87 -12.36 -4.10 -2.35
C ALA A 87 -11.31 -4.51 -1.30
N ILE A 88 -10.06 -4.01 -1.41
CA ILE A 88 -9.05 -4.18 -0.37
C ILE A 88 -9.44 -3.39 0.88
N ASP A 89 -9.82 -2.12 0.75
CA ASP A 89 -10.16 -1.25 1.89
C ASP A 89 -11.39 -1.75 2.68
N GLU A 90 -12.34 -2.40 2.00
CA GLU A 90 -13.52 -3.02 2.63
C GLU A 90 -13.19 -4.29 3.42
N ARG A 91 -12.13 -5.03 3.03
CA ARG A 91 -11.82 -6.36 3.57
C ARG A 91 -10.63 -6.34 4.55
N ALA A 92 -9.64 -5.48 4.30
CA ALA A 92 -8.44 -5.36 5.10
C ALA A 92 -8.75 -4.73 6.47
N ALA A 93 -8.02 -5.14 7.51
CA ALA A 93 -8.07 -4.44 8.79
C ALA A 93 -7.36 -3.07 8.72
N LYS A 94 -6.39 -2.95 7.81
CA LYS A 94 -5.60 -1.74 7.57
C LYS A 94 -5.12 -1.75 6.12
N LEU A 95 -5.25 -0.61 5.44
CA LEU A 95 -4.71 -0.40 4.10
C LEU A 95 -3.78 0.81 4.13
N VAL A 96 -2.54 0.62 3.71
CA VAL A 96 -1.55 1.68 3.53
C VAL A 96 -1.03 1.62 2.10
N MET A 97 -1.20 2.71 1.36
CA MET A 97 -0.65 2.85 0.01
C MET A 97 0.38 3.98 0.01
N LEU A 98 1.60 3.67 -0.42
CA LEU A 98 2.69 4.63 -0.59
C LEU A 98 3.10 4.61 -2.06
N ASP A 99 2.68 5.63 -2.79
CA ASP A 99 2.92 5.76 -4.21
C ASP A 99 3.28 7.21 -4.56
N HIS A 100 4.23 7.38 -5.47
CA HIS A 100 4.71 8.68 -5.94
C HIS A 100 4.23 8.99 -7.38
N HIS A 101 3.48 8.07 -8.01
CA HIS A 101 2.93 8.28 -9.34
C HIS A 101 1.75 9.26 -9.31
N LYS A 102 1.92 10.41 -9.97
CA LYS A 102 0.90 11.47 -10.04
C LYS A 102 -0.46 10.97 -10.60
N SER A 103 -0.43 10.04 -11.54
CA SER A 103 -1.63 9.47 -12.17
C SER A 103 -2.51 8.66 -11.20
N ALA A 104 -1.93 8.08 -10.15
CA ALA A 104 -2.68 7.37 -9.11
C ALA A 104 -3.48 8.35 -8.24
N ALA A 105 -2.84 9.46 -7.84
CA ALA A 105 -3.48 10.50 -7.04
C ALA A 105 -4.72 11.10 -7.72
N GLU A 106 -4.69 11.26 -9.04
CA GLU A 106 -5.82 11.78 -9.83
C GLU A 106 -6.98 10.79 -9.93
N LYS A 107 -6.71 9.47 -9.91
CA LYS A 107 -7.72 8.41 -10.06
C LYS A 107 -8.36 7.98 -8.74
N LEU A 108 -7.70 8.21 -7.61
CA LEU A 108 -8.11 7.70 -6.29
C LEU A 108 -8.70 8.79 -5.38
N THR A 109 -9.32 9.83 -5.95
CA THR A 109 -9.89 10.97 -5.21
C THR A 109 -11.02 10.60 -4.22
N GLY A 110 -11.60 9.40 -4.34
CA GLY A 110 -12.62 8.87 -3.44
C GLY A 110 -12.10 8.27 -2.13
N PHE A 111 -10.77 8.11 -1.97
CA PHE A 111 -10.19 7.56 -0.74
C PHE A 111 -9.87 8.68 0.26
N ALA A 112 -10.32 8.50 1.50
CA ALA A 112 -9.91 9.35 2.62
C ALA A 112 -8.94 8.57 3.51
N CYS A 113 -7.80 9.16 3.85
CA CYS A 113 -6.93 8.62 4.90
C CYS A 113 -7.74 8.59 6.22
N ARG A 114 -7.87 7.40 6.81
CA ARG A 114 -8.59 7.15 8.06
C ARG A 114 -7.66 6.55 9.10
#